data_AF-A0A3D9UNQ9-F1
#
_entry.id   AF-A0A3D9UNQ9-F1
#
_cell.length_a   1.000
_cell.length_b   1.000
_cell.length_c   1.000
_cell.angle_alpha   90.00
_cell.angle_beta   90.00
_cell.angle_gamma   90.00
#
_symmetry.space_group_name_H-M   'P 1'
#
loop_
_entity.id
_entity.type
_entity.pdbx_description
1 polymer ?
#
loop_
_entity_poly.entity_id
_entity_poly.type
_entity_poly.pdbx_seq_one_letter_code
_entity_poly.pdbx_strand_id
1 'polypeptide(L)'
;MRDLDWNTAIAAGGWDARSATVLAVATNGDVGAAIIDTNGDGADIDLDWYVRVDGDWQPGSSGNISEAGSAESFDGLAQWGRTTPGQTIEIEHQGNRHTLTATDTGWWLFVTANQA
;
A
#
# COMPACT_ATOMS: atom_id res chain seq x y z
N MET A 1 0.98 16.10 -10.18
CA MET A 1 -0.04 15.75 -9.16
C MET A 1 0.67 14.98 -8.05
N ARG A 2 0.11 14.89 -6.84
CA ARG A 2 0.81 14.34 -5.65
C ARG A 2 0.45 12.86 -5.47
N ASP A 3 1.45 12.00 -5.39
CA ASP A 3 1.28 10.57 -5.09
C ASP A 3 0.63 10.34 -3.72
N LEU A 4 0.11 9.14 -3.47
CA LEU A 4 -0.33 8.76 -2.13
C LEU A 4 0.90 8.72 -1.20
N ASP A 5 0.82 9.40 -0.07
CA ASP A 5 1.84 9.35 0.98
C ASP A 5 1.22 8.97 2.32
N TRP A 6 2.08 8.83 3.34
CA TRP A 6 1.70 8.28 4.64
C TRP A 6 0.63 9.13 5.34
N ASN A 7 0.80 10.46 5.33
CA ASN A 7 -0.16 11.36 5.96
C ASN A 7 -1.50 11.32 5.23
N THR A 8 -1.45 11.21 3.90
CA THR A 8 -2.65 11.13 3.08
C THR A 8 -3.37 9.80 3.28
N ALA A 9 -2.64 8.68 3.38
CA ALA A 9 -3.22 7.36 3.67
C ALA A 9 -3.95 7.35 5.03
N ILE A 10 -3.32 7.85 6.10
CA ILE A 10 -3.98 7.97 7.41
C ILE A 10 -5.24 8.82 7.33
N ALA A 11 -5.15 10.01 6.72
CA ALA A 11 -6.27 10.96 6.67
C ALA A 11 -7.43 10.45 5.79
N ALA A 12 -7.12 9.94 4.59
CA ALA A 12 -8.13 9.45 3.65
C ALA A 12 -8.73 8.12 4.11
N GLY A 13 -7.94 7.24 4.75
CA GLY A 13 -8.38 5.95 5.29
C GLY A 13 -9.22 6.07 6.57
N GLY A 14 -9.23 7.25 7.19
CA GLY A 14 -9.99 7.50 8.42
C GLY A 14 -9.34 6.91 9.68
N TRP A 15 -8.04 6.62 9.65
CA TRP A 15 -7.29 6.09 10.78
C TRP A 15 -6.98 7.16 11.83
N ASP A 16 -6.95 6.77 13.10
CA ASP A 16 -6.46 7.68 14.16
C ASP A 16 -4.93 7.77 14.07
N ALA A 17 -4.44 8.93 13.64
CA ALA A 17 -3.01 9.23 13.47
C ALA A 17 -2.17 9.09 14.75
N ARG A 18 -2.80 8.97 15.93
CA ARG A 18 -2.11 8.76 17.21
C ARG A 18 -1.80 7.31 17.50
N SER A 19 -2.48 6.37 16.84
CA SER A 19 -2.32 4.92 17.07
C SER A 19 -1.93 4.18 15.81
N ALA A 20 -2.54 4.49 14.67
CA ALA A 20 -2.25 3.79 13.42
C ALA A 20 -0.88 4.20 12.87
N THR A 21 -0.14 3.23 12.34
CA THR A 21 1.17 3.43 11.72
C THR A 21 1.15 2.93 10.29
N VAL A 22 1.52 3.80 9.35
CA VAL A 22 1.71 3.39 7.94
C VAL A 22 3.03 2.66 7.81
N LEU A 23 3.00 1.46 7.25
CA LEU A 23 4.16 0.61 7.07
C LEU A 23 4.75 0.73 5.66
N ALA A 24 3.89 0.85 4.66
CA ALA A 24 4.27 1.08 3.26
C ALA A 24 3.12 1.77 2.50
N VAL A 25 3.47 2.51 1.45
CA VAL A 25 2.51 3.09 0.48
C VAL A 25 3.01 2.85 -0.93
N ALA A 26 2.08 2.69 -1.87
CA ALA A 26 2.39 2.63 -3.29
C ALA A 26 1.31 3.33 -4.10
N THR A 27 1.70 3.89 -5.26
CA THR A 27 0.81 4.60 -6.19
C THR A 27 1.11 4.15 -7.61
N ASN A 28 0.07 3.95 -8.40
CA ASN A 28 0.13 3.75 -9.83
C ASN A 28 -1.02 4.52 -10.50
N GLY A 29 -0.70 5.68 -11.08
CA GLY A 29 -1.72 6.57 -11.65
C GLY A 29 -2.72 7.03 -10.58
N ASP A 30 -3.99 6.69 -10.80
CA ASP A 30 -5.12 7.05 -9.93
C ASP A 30 -5.46 5.95 -8.91
N VAL A 31 -4.64 4.91 -8.80
CA VAL A 31 -4.81 3.83 -7.83
C VAL A 31 -3.65 3.83 -6.85
N GLY A 32 -3.93 3.64 -5.57
CA GLY A 32 -2.93 3.51 -4.53
C GLY A 32 -3.34 2.49 -3.48
N ALA A 33 -2.37 2.06 -2.69
CA ALA A 33 -2.63 1.27 -1.50
C ALA A 33 -1.65 1.62 -0.39
N ALA A 34 -2.04 1.33 0.85
CA ALA A 34 -1.20 1.44 2.02
C ALA A 34 -1.30 0.18 2.88
N ILE A 35 -0.18 -0.20 3.49
CA ILE A 35 -0.17 -1.21 4.56
C ILE A 35 -0.20 -0.46 5.89
N ILE A 36 -1.18 -0.75 6.72
CA ILE A 36 -1.46 -0.03 7.95
C ILE A 36 -1.39 -1.02 9.11
N ASP A 37 -0.52 -0.74 10.08
CA ASP A 37 -0.66 -1.28 11.42
C ASP A 37 -1.73 -0.45 12.15
N THR A 38 -2.89 -1.04 12.38
CA THR A 38 -4.12 -0.32 12.75
C THR A 38 -4.06 0.32 14.13
N ASN A 39 -3.19 -0.20 15.02
CA ASN A 39 -3.05 0.27 16.40
C ASN A 39 -1.59 0.49 16.83
N GLY A 40 -0.61 0.18 15.97
CA GLY A 40 0.82 0.41 16.19
C GLY A 40 1.52 -0.69 16.98
N ASP A 41 0.88 -1.84 17.22
CA ASP A 41 1.45 -2.96 17.98
C ASP A 41 2.07 -4.06 17.11
N GLY A 42 1.91 -3.97 15.79
CA GLY A 42 2.40 -4.92 14.80
C GLY A 42 1.59 -6.20 14.65
N ALA A 43 0.42 -6.33 15.27
CA ALA A 43 -0.43 -7.52 15.21
C ALA A 43 -1.58 -7.39 14.21
N ASP A 44 -2.28 -6.25 14.20
CA ASP A 44 -3.43 -6.01 13.34
C ASP A 44 -3.01 -5.16 12.13
N ILE A 45 -2.65 -5.85 11.04
CA ILE A 45 -2.10 -5.23 9.82
C ILE A 45 -3.07 -5.39 8.65
N ASP A 46 -3.48 -4.25 8.07
CA ASP A 46 -4.44 -4.18 6.98
C ASP A 46 -3.78 -3.63 5.70
N LEU A 47 -4.31 -4.07 4.55
CA LEU A 47 -4.10 -3.43 3.25
C LEU A 47 -5.31 -2.56 2.95
N ASP A 48 -5.06 -1.26 2.87
CA ASP A 48 -6.04 -0.26 2.46
C ASP A 48 -5.85 0.14 1.00
N TRP A 49 -6.94 0.15 0.26
CA TRP A 49 -7.00 0.64 -1.10
C TRP A 49 -7.43 2.10 -1.17
N TYR A 50 -6.92 2.82 -2.16
CA TYR A 50 -7.25 4.22 -2.43
C TYR A 50 -7.43 4.43 -3.92
N VAL A 51 -8.41 5.27 -4.28
CA VAL A 51 -8.62 5.73 -5.65
C VAL A 51 -8.61 7.25 -5.68
N ARG A 52 -8.03 7.83 -6.73
CA ARG A 52 -8.07 9.26 -6.95
C ARG A 52 -9.31 9.64 -7.73
N VAL A 53 -10.12 10.53 -7.15
CA VAL A 53 -11.32 11.10 -7.77
C VAL A 53 -11.21 12.61 -7.71
N ASP A 54 -11.30 13.26 -8.87
CA ASP A 54 -11.19 14.72 -9.01
C ASP A 54 -9.93 15.34 -8.38
N GLY A 55 -8.84 14.58 -8.35
CA GLY A 55 -7.54 15.00 -7.81
C GLY A 55 -7.30 14.57 -6.35
N ASP A 56 -8.34 14.20 -5.62
CA ASP A 56 -8.28 13.83 -4.21
C ASP A 56 -8.28 12.31 -4.02
N TRP A 57 -7.55 11.83 -3.02
CA TRP A 57 -7.54 10.42 -2.65
C TRP A 57 -8.76 10.07 -1.80
N GLN A 58 -9.49 9.05 -2.20
CA GLN A 58 -10.65 8.51 -1.51
C GLN A 58 -10.36 7.07 -1.05
N PRO A 59 -10.86 6.66 0.12
CA PRO A 59 -10.70 5.29 0.60
C PRO A 59 -11.52 4.32 -0.25
N GLY A 60 -10.94 3.16 -0.52
CA GLY A 60 -11.58 2.01 -1.13
C GLY A 60 -11.86 0.91 -0.10
N SER A 61 -11.57 -0.33 -0.46
CA SER A 61 -11.65 -1.48 0.46
C SER A 61 -10.47 -1.54 1.41
N SER A 62 -10.71 -2.08 2.61
CA SER A 62 -9.69 -2.42 3.60
C SER A 62 -9.82 -3.90 3.99
N GLY A 63 -8.70 -4.53 4.34
CA GLY A 63 -8.73 -5.89 4.85
C GLY A 63 -7.39 -6.38 5.40
N ASN A 64 -7.47 -7.26 6.39
CA ASN A 64 -6.31 -7.86 7.05
C ASN A 64 -5.44 -8.68 6.10
N ILE A 65 -4.13 -8.59 6.27
CA ILE A 65 -3.14 -9.28 5.44
C ILE A 65 -2.10 -10.05 6.24
N SER A 66 -1.55 -11.09 5.61
CA SER A 66 -0.32 -11.76 6.06
C SER A 66 0.93 -10.96 5.72
N GLU A 67 2.08 -11.37 6.26
CA GLU A 67 3.40 -10.76 6.03
C GLU A 67 3.84 -10.69 4.56
N ALA A 68 3.25 -11.51 3.68
CA ALA A 68 3.43 -11.45 2.24
C ALA A 68 2.16 -11.93 1.55
N GLY A 69 1.92 -11.45 0.33
CA GLY A 69 0.74 -11.83 -0.42
C GLY A 69 0.44 -10.92 -1.61
N SER A 70 -0.74 -11.13 -2.18
CA SER A 70 -1.31 -10.30 -3.23
C SER A 70 -2.82 -10.24 -3.08
N ALA A 71 -3.41 -9.13 -3.49
CA ALA A 71 -4.85 -8.92 -3.50
C ALA A 71 -5.25 -8.15 -4.75
N GLU A 72 -6.43 -8.47 -5.27
CA GLU A 72 -7.09 -7.72 -6.33
C GLU A 72 -8.20 -6.88 -5.73
N SER A 73 -8.35 -5.66 -6.24
CA SER A 73 -9.53 -4.83 -6.06
C SER A 73 -10.18 -4.58 -7.42
N PHE A 74 -11.30 -3.88 -7.43
CA PHE A 74 -11.91 -3.44 -8.68
C PHE A 74 -10.94 -2.57 -9.49
N ASP A 75 -10.16 -1.74 -8.82
CA ASP A 75 -9.31 -0.71 -9.43
C ASP A 75 -7.90 -1.21 -9.78
N GLY A 76 -7.41 -2.28 -9.16
CA GLY A 76 -6.06 -2.76 -9.41
C GLY A 76 -5.64 -4.04 -8.70
N LEU A 77 -4.33 -4.29 -8.74
CA LEU A 77 -3.68 -5.40 -8.05
C LEU A 77 -2.55 -4.88 -7.16
N ALA A 78 -2.45 -5.45 -5.96
CA ALA A 78 -1.38 -5.19 -5.01
C ALA A 78 -0.58 -6.46 -4.74
N GLN A 79 0.72 -6.31 -4.54
CA GLN A 79 1.61 -7.35 -4.02
C GLN A 79 2.46 -6.77 -2.91
N TRP A 80 2.72 -7.54 -1.87
CA TRP A 80 3.49 -7.06 -0.72
C TRP A 80 4.32 -8.16 -0.08
N GLY A 81 5.23 -7.72 0.79
CA GLY A 81 6.03 -8.61 1.59
C GLY A 81 6.88 -7.89 2.62
N ARG A 82 7.54 -8.71 3.45
CA ARG A 82 8.55 -8.31 4.42
C ARG A 82 9.96 -8.60 3.90
N THR A 83 10.90 -7.74 4.21
CA THR A 83 12.33 -7.98 4.05
C THR A 83 13.14 -7.06 4.99
N THR A 84 14.47 -7.05 4.86
CA THR A 84 15.31 -6.13 5.63
C THR A 84 14.97 -4.68 5.27
N PRO A 85 14.81 -3.76 6.25
CA PRO A 85 14.59 -2.35 5.96
C PRO A 85 15.63 -1.77 5.00
N GLY A 86 15.17 -1.02 3.99
CA GLY A 86 16.02 -0.45 2.94
C GLY A 86 16.57 -1.47 1.91
N GLN A 87 16.24 -2.76 2.04
CA GLN A 87 16.64 -3.77 1.06
C GLN A 87 15.85 -3.59 -0.24
N THR A 88 16.57 -3.66 -1.35
CA THR A 88 15.99 -3.72 -2.68
C THR A 88 15.62 -5.15 -3.05
N ILE A 89 14.42 -5.33 -3.60
CA ILE A 89 13.90 -6.59 -4.11
C ILE A 89 13.50 -6.45 -5.58
N GLU A 90 13.43 -7.58 -6.27
CA GLU A 90 12.84 -7.67 -7.60
C GLU A 90 11.58 -8.53 -7.53
N ILE A 91 10.49 -8.04 -8.13
CA ILE A 91 9.26 -8.81 -8.35
C ILE A 91 9.00 -8.93 -9.84
N GLU A 92 8.27 -9.97 -10.24
CA GLU A 92 7.77 -10.13 -11.60
C GLU A 92 6.26 -9.92 -11.63
N HIS A 93 5.81 -9.01 -12.49
CA HIS A 93 4.39 -8.75 -12.70
C HIS A 93 4.13 -8.61 -14.21
N GLN A 94 3.19 -9.39 -14.75
CA GLN A 94 2.85 -9.41 -16.18
C GLN A 94 4.09 -9.57 -17.10
N GLY A 95 5.07 -10.38 -16.69
CA GLY A 95 6.30 -10.61 -17.44
C GLY A 95 7.31 -9.45 -17.39
N ASN A 96 7.02 -8.38 -16.63
CA ASN A 96 7.95 -7.28 -16.39
C ASN A 96 8.56 -7.41 -14.99
N ARG A 97 9.85 -7.09 -14.89
CA ARG A 97 10.52 -7.01 -13.59
C ARG A 97 10.40 -5.60 -13.02
N HIS A 98 10.03 -5.52 -11.76
CA HIS A 98 9.96 -4.28 -11.00
C HIS A 98 10.92 -4.34 -9.83
N THR A 99 11.68 -3.28 -9.65
CA THR A 99 12.60 -3.11 -8.53
C THR A 99 11.95 -2.22 -7.48
N LEU A 100 11.86 -2.70 -6.25
CA LEU A 100 11.24 -2.00 -5.13
C LEU A 100 12.22 -1.98 -3.95
N THR A 101 12.14 -0.94 -3.14
CA THR A 101 12.89 -0.85 -1.89
C THR A 101 11.93 -0.94 -0.72
N ALA A 102 12.20 -1.85 0.21
CA ALA A 102 11.44 -1.92 1.45
C ALA A 102 11.64 -0.64 2.26
N THR A 103 10.56 -0.16 2.87
CA THR A 103 10.59 1.00 3.73
C THR A 103 11.42 0.74 4.99
N ASP A 104 11.60 1.77 5.81
CA ASP A 104 12.28 1.64 7.11
C ASP A 104 11.57 0.68 8.07
N THR A 105 10.30 0.36 7.81
CA THR A 105 9.56 -0.64 8.61
C THR A 105 9.87 -2.06 8.16
N GLY A 106 10.50 -2.26 7.00
CA GLY A 106 10.79 -3.57 6.39
C GLY A 106 9.67 -4.09 5.48
N TRP A 107 8.60 -3.32 5.26
CA TRP A 107 7.55 -3.65 4.31
C TRP A 107 7.86 -3.08 2.92
N TRP A 108 7.52 -3.83 1.89
CA TRP A 108 7.43 -3.33 0.52
C TRP A 108 6.00 -3.54 0.00
N LEU A 109 5.57 -2.64 -0.88
CA LEU A 109 4.26 -2.68 -1.50
C LEU A 109 4.40 -2.30 -2.97
N PHE A 110 3.78 -3.10 -3.83
CA PHE A 110 3.59 -2.85 -5.24
C PHE A 110 2.11 -2.68 -5.53
N VAL A 111 1.77 -1.73 -6.40
CA VAL A 111 0.40 -1.53 -6.89
C VAL A 111 0.46 -1.29 -8.39
N THR A 112 -0.51 -1.83 -9.10
CA THR A 112 -0.80 -1.49 -10.49
C THR A 112 -2.30 -1.28 -10.67
N ALA A 113 -2.69 -0.34 -11.53
CA ALA A 113 -4.07 -0.25 -11.98
C ALA A 113 -4.43 -1.43 -12.88
N ASN A 114 -5.69 -1.86 -12.84
CA ASN A 114 -6.22 -2.80 -13.83
C ASN A 114 -6.23 -2.10 -15.20
N GLN A 115 -5.76 -2.78 -16.25
CA GLN A 115 -5.89 -2.23 -17.60
C GLN A 115 -7.37 -2.25 -18.01
N ALA A 116 -7.89 -1.10 -18.43
CA ALA A 116 -9.22 -0.97 -19.01
C ALA A 116 -9.28 -1.57 -20.42
#